data_AF-A0A0W8DJM0-F1
#
_entry.id   AF-A0A0W8DJM0-F1
#
_cell.length_a   1.000
_cell.length_b   1.000
_cell.length_c   1.000
_cell.angle_alpha   90.00
_cell.angle_beta   90.00
_cell.angle_gamma   90.00
#
_symmetry.space_group_name_H-M   'P 1'
#
loop_
_entity.id
_entity.type
_entity.pdbx_description
1 polymer ?
#
loop_
_entity_poly.entity_id
_entity_poly.type
_entity_poly.pdbx_seq_one_letter_code
_entity_poly.pdbx_strand_id
1 'polypeptide(L)'
;MSKNVPDFKNNIFDQLVNNKGKLRYCVRWDSTNKLSKTVAAKFEAMLNRQFKAWNEWVIGYGCWPFETIEVKIVGWATRDTSLFDWSDDSLGTIYTTEKDPDGVPQCPDACYKHKGFAANADTSACEGEPFDMSLWPTLGQGGGAGGDWGQRVDEESMISTIDQEQSIIVAHEIGHGFGLPDFYEHTDQPNEDFPACIMKAGSSPTVTPGDGWMLRRVFEHIRTRYNF
;
A
#
# COMPACT_ATOMS: atom_id res chain seq x y z
N MET A 1 23.68 4.62 -7.74
CA MET A 1 22.52 3.70 -7.85
C MET A 1 22.27 3.06 -6.51
N SER A 2 21.02 3.15 -6.03
CA SER A 2 20.60 2.67 -4.71
C SER A 2 21.05 1.24 -4.45
N LYS A 3 21.65 1.02 -3.27
CA LYS A 3 22.11 -0.29 -2.81
C LYS A 3 21.00 -1.09 -2.12
N ASN A 4 19.87 -0.46 -1.84
CA ASN A 4 18.76 -1.00 -1.06
C ASN A 4 17.54 -1.23 -1.96
N VAL A 5 17.69 -2.07 -2.99
CA VAL A 5 16.55 -2.51 -3.80
C VAL A 5 15.82 -3.61 -3.04
N PRO A 6 14.51 -3.47 -2.77
CA PRO A 6 13.78 -4.52 -2.07
C PRO A 6 13.77 -5.85 -2.84
N ASP A 7 14.14 -6.96 -2.19
CA ASP A 7 14.09 -8.31 -2.79
C ASP A 7 12.71 -8.97 -2.60
N PHE A 8 11.67 -8.23 -2.95
CA PHE A 8 10.29 -8.68 -2.86
C PHE A 8 9.97 -9.72 -3.95
N LYS A 9 9.29 -10.80 -3.53
CA LYS A 9 8.87 -11.89 -4.43
C LYS A 9 7.42 -11.76 -4.89
N ASN A 10 6.65 -10.83 -4.30
CA ASN A 10 5.23 -10.64 -4.57
C ASN A 10 4.87 -9.14 -4.62
N ASN A 11 5.57 -8.39 -5.47
CA ASN A 11 5.34 -6.96 -5.66
C ASN A 11 3.88 -6.66 -5.99
N ILE A 12 3.48 -5.40 -5.85
CA ILE A 12 2.13 -4.95 -6.23
C ILE A 12 1.76 -5.37 -7.66
N PHE A 13 2.71 -5.38 -8.60
CA PHE A 13 2.48 -5.94 -9.95
C PHE A 13 2.02 -7.40 -9.91
N ASP A 14 2.72 -8.26 -9.17
CA ASP A 14 2.39 -9.69 -9.05
C ASP A 14 0.97 -9.86 -8.46
N GLN A 15 0.65 -9.08 -7.42
CA GLN A 15 -0.66 -9.10 -6.76
C GLN A 15 -1.78 -8.63 -7.69
N LEU A 16 -1.57 -7.53 -8.43
CA LEU A 16 -2.54 -7.01 -9.38
C LEU A 16 -2.81 -8.01 -10.51
N VAL A 17 -1.79 -8.67 -11.04
CA VAL A 17 -1.96 -9.70 -12.07
C VAL A 17 -2.75 -10.88 -11.52
N ASN A 18 -2.38 -11.39 -10.35
CA ASN A 18 -3.07 -12.50 -9.68
C ASN A 18 -4.53 -12.18 -9.37
N ASN A 19 -4.83 -10.93 -9.03
CA ASN A 19 -6.15 -10.47 -8.62
C ASN A 19 -6.92 -9.72 -9.71
N LYS A 20 -6.43 -9.71 -10.95
CA LYS A 20 -7.08 -9.08 -12.11
C LYS A 20 -7.37 -7.59 -11.89
N GLY A 21 -6.37 -6.84 -11.43
CA GLY A 21 -6.44 -5.39 -11.23
C GLY A 21 -7.13 -4.98 -9.92
N LYS A 22 -7.28 -5.91 -8.96
CA LYS A 22 -7.95 -5.66 -7.68
C LYS A 22 -7.02 -5.87 -6.51
N LEU A 23 -7.16 -5.05 -5.46
CA LEU A 23 -6.47 -5.23 -4.19
C LEU A 23 -7.47 -5.10 -3.05
N ARG A 24 -7.45 -6.07 -2.15
CA ARG A 24 -8.16 -5.98 -0.88
C ARG A 24 -7.20 -5.54 0.22
N TYR A 25 -7.61 -4.56 0.99
CA TYR A 25 -6.87 -3.99 2.09
C TYR A 25 -7.51 -4.36 3.43
N CYS A 26 -6.67 -4.60 4.42
CA CYS A 26 -7.09 -4.59 5.82
C CYS A 26 -6.33 -3.53 6.60
N VAL A 27 -7.06 -2.64 7.28
CA VAL A 27 -6.46 -1.52 8.02
C VAL A 27 -6.10 -1.99 9.42
N ARG A 28 -4.84 -1.82 9.81
CA ARG A 28 -4.35 -2.03 11.17
C ARG A 28 -4.23 -0.67 11.85
N TRP A 29 -5.24 -0.30 12.63
CA TRP A 29 -5.26 0.95 13.38
C TRP A 29 -4.34 0.84 14.60
N ASP A 30 -3.07 1.23 14.41
CA ASP A 30 -2.06 1.24 15.45
C ASP A 30 -2.00 2.61 16.15
N SER A 31 -3.12 2.97 16.78
CA SER A 31 -3.27 4.23 17.48
C SER A 31 -4.17 4.11 18.71
N THR A 32 -4.02 5.05 19.64
CA THR A 32 -4.94 5.28 20.76
C THR A 32 -5.94 6.39 20.50
N ASN A 33 -5.84 7.09 19.36
CA ASN A 33 -6.77 8.13 18.99
C ASN A 33 -8.11 7.54 18.55
N LYS A 34 -9.18 8.31 18.75
CA LYS A 34 -10.50 7.98 18.22
C LYS A 34 -10.53 8.21 16.71
N LEU A 35 -11.11 7.27 15.97
CA LEU A 35 -11.36 7.38 14.54
C LEU A 35 -12.87 7.41 14.30
N SER A 36 -13.33 8.43 13.58
CA SER A 36 -14.74 8.52 13.19
C SER A 36 -15.02 7.74 11.92
N LYS A 37 -16.24 7.21 11.79
CA LYS A 37 -16.75 6.48 10.63
C LYS A 37 -16.66 7.32 9.37
N THR A 38 -16.93 8.62 9.49
CA THR A 38 -16.83 9.59 8.39
C THR A 38 -15.40 9.71 7.87
N VAL A 39 -14.40 9.72 8.76
CA VAL A 39 -12.98 9.75 8.35
C VAL A 39 -12.55 8.38 7.82
N ALA A 40 -12.90 7.30 8.51
CA ALA A 40 -12.61 5.91 8.10
C ALA A 40 -13.15 5.58 6.71
N ALA A 41 -14.37 6.02 6.38
CA ALA A 41 -15.00 5.82 5.07
C ALA A 41 -14.23 6.46 3.90
N LYS A 42 -13.31 7.40 4.16
CA LYS A 42 -12.48 8.03 3.14
C LYS A 42 -11.22 7.25 2.78
N PHE A 43 -10.82 6.27 3.60
CA PHE A 43 -9.57 5.52 3.41
C PHE A 43 -9.55 4.78 2.07
N GLU A 44 -10.63 4.10 1.72
CA GLU A 44 -10.74 3.37 0.46
C GLU A 44 -10.58 4.31 -0.74
N ALA A 45 -11.26 5.45 -0.72
CA ALA A 45 -11.15 6.45 -1.78
C ALA A 45 -9.73 7.03 -1.87
N MET A 46 -9.08 7.28 -0.72
CA MET A 46 -7.70 7.76 -0.66
C MET A 46 -6.74 6.75 -1.32
N LEU A 47 -6.83 5.46 -0.96
CA LEU A 47 -6.02 4.40 -1.56
C LEU A 47 -6.25 4.29 -3.06
N ASN A 48 -7.51 4.30 -3.52
CA ASN A 48 -7.83 4.25 -4.95
C ASN A 48 -7.18 5.40 -5.73
N ARG A 49 -7.14 6.62 -5.18
CA ARG A 49 -6.42 7.74 -5.81
C ARG A 49 -4.91 7.51 -5.91
N GLN A 50 -4.29 6.94 -4.86
CA GLN A 50 -2.85 6.68 -4.87
C GLN A 50 -2.48 5.61 -5.91
N PHE A 51 -3.24 4.51 -5.98
CA PHE A 51 -3.03 3.47 -6.98
C PHE A 51 -3.31 3.96 -8.40
N LYS A 52 -4.30 4.84 -8.60
CA LYS A 52 -4.54 5.49 -9.89
C LYS A 52 -3.30 6.28 -10.34
N ALA A 53 -2.73 7.12 -9.46
CA ALA A 53 -1.56 7.93 -9.77
C ALA A 53 -0.35 7.10 -10.23
N TRP A 54 -0.16 5.90 -9.67
CA TRP A 54 0.86 4.97 -10.12
C TRP A 54 0.48 4.23 -11.41
N ASN A 55 -0.76 3.74 -11.52
CA ASN A 55 -1.22 2.94 -12.67
C ASN A 55 -1.17 3.72 -13.98
N GLU A 56 -1.44 5.03 -13.95
CA GLU A 56 -1.40 5.91 -15.12
C GLU A 56 -0.10 5.77 -15.94
N TRP A 57 1.02 5.46 -15.28
CA TRP A 57 2.32 5.33 -15.95
C TRP A 57 2.50 4.02 -16.71
N VAL A 58 1.70 2.99 -16.44
CA VAL A 58 1.82 1.67 -17.12
C VAL A 58 0.65 1.37 -18.05
N ILE A 59 -0.41 2.17 -18.05
CA ILE A 59 -1.50 2.07 -19.04
C ILE A 59 -0.93 2.22 -20.47
N GLY A 60 -1.27 1.26 -21.34
CA GLY A 60 -0.78 1.23 -22.72
C GLY A 60 0.70 0.84 -22.86
N TYR A 61 1.37 0.45 -21.77
CA TYR A 61 2.77 0.05 -21.77
C TYR A 61 2.95 -1.46 -21.58
N GLY A 62 3.80 -2.09 -22.39
CA GLY A 62 4.27 -3.46 -22.16
C GLY A 62 3.16 -4.53 -21.99
N CYS A 63 2.03 -4.36 -22.68
CA CYS A 63 0.83 -5.22 -22.59
C CYS A 63 0.13 -5.22 -21.22
N TRP A 64 0.35 -4.20 -20.39
CA TRP A 64 -0.35 -4.05 -19.12
C TRP A 64 -1.88 -4.02 -19.33
N PRO A 65 -2.66 -4.94 -18.72
CA PRO A 65 -4.06 -5.15 -19.09
C PRO A 65 -5.04 -4.30 -18.28
N PHE A 66 -4.59 -3.54 -17.27
CA PHE A 66 -5.47 -2.87 -16.32
C PHE A 66 -5.51 -1.35 -16.55
N GLU A 67 -6.63 -0.86 -17.08
CA GLU A 67 -6.90 0.59 -17.18
C GLU A 67 -7.20 1.21 -15.82
N THR A 68 -7.77 0.42 -14.90
CA THR A 68 -8.12 0.84 -13.55
C THR A 68 -7.67 -0.20 -12.53
N ILE A 69 -7.21 0.25 -11.37
CA ILE A 69 -7.01 -0.58 -10.19
C ILE A 69 -8.17 -0.33 -9.23
N GLU A 70 -8.80 -1.40 -8.75
CA GLU A 70 -9.85 -1.32 -7.73
C GLU A 70 -9.28 -1.71 -6.37
N VAL A 71 -9.30 -0.78 -5.43
CA VAL A 71 -8.97 -1.06 -4.02
C VAL A 71 -10.24 -1.15 -3.19
N LYS A 72 -10.32 -2.19 -2.34
CA LYS A 72 -11.40 -2.39 -1.37
C LYS A 72 -10.87 -2.59 0.03
N ILE A 73 -11.44 -1.91 1.03
CA ILE A 73 -11.15 -2.21 2.44
C ILE A 73 -12.13 -3.25 2.94
N VAL A 74 -11.61 -4.37 3.44
CA VAL A 74 -12.42 -5.53 3.84
C VAL A 74 -12.37 -5.80 5.35
N GLY A 75 -11.51 -5.09 6.09
CA GLY A 75 -11.44 -5.23 7.53
C GLY A 75 -10.59 -4.17 8.22
N TRP A 76 -10.76 -4.12 9.54
CA TRP A 76 -10.13 -3.16 10.44
C TRP A 76 -9.68 -3.87 11.71
N ALA A 77 -8.38 -3.87 12.00
CA ALA A 77 -7.86 -4.32 13.28
C ALA A 77 -7.63 -3.14 14.21
N THR A 78 -8.07 -3.26 15.47
CA THR A 78 -7.86 -2.24 16.50
C THR A 78 -7.62 -2.88 17.87
N ARG A 79 -6.95 -2.15 18.76
CA ARG A 79 -6.68 -2.59 20.13
C ARG A 79 -7.94 -2.55 21.02
N ASP A 80 -8.88 -1.68 20.68
CA ASP A 80 -10.14 -1.50 21.39
C ASP A 80 -11.20 -0.97 20.43
N THR A 81 -12.33 -1.67 20.31
CA THR A 81 -13.48 -1.25 19.50
C THR A 81 -14.01 0.12 19.89
N SER A 82 -13.83 0.55 21.14
CA SER A 82 -14.26 1.88 21.59
C SER A 82 -13.55 3.01 20.84
N LEU A 83 -12.39 2.75 20.24
CA LEU A 83 -11.65 3.72 19.43
C LEU A 83 -12.40 4.12 18.16
N PHE A 84 -13.31 3.28 17.69
CA PHE A 84 -14.16 3.55 16.55
C PHE A 84 -15.52 4.04 17.03
N ASP A 85 -16.07 5.06 16.37
CA ASP A 85 -17.45 5.49 16.61
C ASP A 85 -18.48 4.66 15.81
N TRP A 86 -18.05 3.56 15.19
CA TRP A 86 -18.88 2.55 14.54
C TRP A 86 -18.55 1.14 15.06
N SER A 87 -19.54 0.25 14.96
CA SER A 87 -19.44 -1.14 15.40
C SER A 87 -20.09 -2.14 14.45
N ASP A 88 -20.63 -1.66 13.32
CA ASP A 88 -21.17 -2.49 12.25
C ASP A 88 -20.09 -2.81 11.20
N ASP A 89 -20.37 -3.77 10.32
CA ASP A 89 -19.44 -4.19 9.26
C ASP A 89 -19.54 -3.31 7.99
N SER A 90 -20.13 -2.11 8.07
CA SER A 90 -20.33 -1.27 6.87
C SER A 90 -19.05 -0.76 6.22
N LEU A 91 -17.92 -0.82 6.95
CA LEU A 91 -16.58 -0.50 6.44
C LEU A 91 -15.67 -1.74 6.36
N GLY A 92 -16.22 -2.95 6.55
CA GLY A 92 -15.48 -4.20 6.72
C GLY A 92 -15.46 -4.67 8.18
N THR A 93 -15.09 -5.95 8.37
CA THR A 93 -15.12 -6.61 9.68
C THR A 93 -14.11 -5.98 10.66
N ILE A 94 -14.53 -5.76 11.91
CA ILE A 94 -13.67 -5.25 12.97
C ILE A 94 -13.04 -6.42 13.74
N TYR A 95 -11.71 -6.46 13.80
CA TYR A 95 -10.90 -7.45 14.51
C TYR A 95 -10.21 -6.83 15.73
N THR A 96 -10.19 -7.54 16.85
CA THR A 96 -9.52 -7.11 18.09
C THR A 96 -8.74 -8.21 18.80
N THR A 97 -8.80 -9.43 18.29
CA THR A 97 -8.28 -10.64 18.95
C THR A 97 -6.82 -10.89 18.61
N GLU A 98 -6.47 -10.81 17.34
CA GLU A 98 -5.12 -11.14 16.86
C GLU A 98 -4.16 -9.95 17.03
N LYS A 99 -2.94 -10.26 17.45
CA LYS A 99 -1.86 -9.30 17.67
C LYS A 99 -0.58 -9.86 17.08
N ASP A 100 0.28 -8.97 16.61
CA ASP A 100 1.63 -9.33 16.20
C ASP A 100 2.51 -9.65 17.43
N PRO A 101 3.77 -10.10 17.24
CA PRO A 101 4.68 -10.41 18.34
C PRO A 101 4.94 -9.25 19.32
N ASP A 102 4.77 -8.01 18.88
CA ASP A 102 4.94 -6.80 19.70
C ASP A 102 3.63 -6.39 20.41
N GLY A 103 2.56 -7.17 20.25
CA GLY A 103 1.27 -6.95 20.89
C GLY A 103 0.39 -5.92 20.19
N VAL A 104 0.73 -5.52 18.97
CA VAL A 104 -0.05 -4.56 18.18
C VAL A 104 -1.18 -5.29 17.46
N PRO A 105 -2.42 -4.78 17.47
CA PRO A 105 -3.55 -5.43 16.79
C PRO A 105 -3.23 -5.66 15.31
N GLN A 106 -3.61 -6.81 14.76
CA GLN A 106 -3.48 -7.09 13.34
C GLN A 106 -4.72 -7.79 12.79
N CYS A 107 -4.94 -7.65 11.49
CA CYS A 107 -5.96 -8.43 10.81
C CYS A 107 -5.54 -9.91 10.76
N PRO A 108 -6.49 -10.86 10.70
CA PRO A 108 -6.15 -12.26 10.86
C PRO A 108 -5.15 -12.76 9.83
N ASP A 109 -4.08 -13.41 10.29
CA ASP A 109 -3.06 -13.98 9.43
C ASP A 109 -3.64 -15.03 8.46
N ALA A 110 -4.67 -15.75 8.88
CA ALA A 110 -5.40 -16.72 8.06
C ALA A 110 -6.09 -16.08 6.84
N CYS A 111 -6.35 -14.77 6.89
CA CYS A 111 -6.93 -13.99 5.79
C CYS A 111 -5.88 -13.31 4.92
N TYR A 112 -4.61 -13.31 5.33
CA TYR A 112 -3.60 -12.48 4.71
C TYR A 112 -2.85 -13.19 3.58
N LYS A 113 -3.19 -12.84 2.32
CA LYS A 113 -2.68 -13.52 1.13
C LYS A 113 -1.19 -13.28 0.85
N HIS A 114 -0.63 -12.19 1.35
CA HIS A 114 0.80 -11.89 1.16
C HIS A 114 1.70 -13.01 1.71
N LYS A 115 1.33 -13.66 2.82
CA LYS A 115 2.14 -14.75 3.43
C LYS A 115 2.32 -15.97 2.52
N GLY A 116 1.42 -16.19 1.57
CA GLY A 116 1.52 -17.23 0.54
C GLY A 116 1.97 -16.71 -0.83
N PHE A 117 2.55 -15.50 -0.89
CA PHE A 117 2.94 -14.82 -2.13
C PHE A 117 1.81 -14.71 -3.16
N ALA A 118 0.60 -14.38 -2.69
CA ALA A 118 -0.66 -14.16 -3.43
C ALA A 118 -1.14 -15.30 -4.36
N ALA A 119 -0.31 -15.84 -5.25
CA ALA A 119 -0.63 -16.95 -6.14
C ALA A 119 -0.86 -18.28 -5.41
N ASN A 120 -0.19 -18.48 -4.27
CA ASN A 120 -0.26 -19.71 -3.47
C ASN A 120 -0.83 -19.47 -2.06
N ALA A 121 -1.60 -18.40 -1.89
CA ALA A 121 -2.21 -18.07 -0.61
C ALA A 121 -3.36 -19.04 -0.26
N ASP A 122 -3.13 -19.91 0.72
CA ASP A 122 -4.21 -20.65 1.35
C ASP A 122 -4.89 -19.77 2.41
N THR A 123 -6.13 -19.40 2.14
CA THR A 123 -6.98 -18.60 3.04
C THR A 123 -8.24 -19.36 3.45
N SER A 124 -8.22 -20.70 3.35
CA SER A 124 -9.35 -21.56 3.71
C SER A 124 -9.77 -21.47 5.18
N ALA A 125 -8.85 -21.07 6.06
CA ALA A 125 -9.10 -20.82 7.48
C ALA A 125 -9.54 -19.37 7.78
N CYS A 126 -9.67 -18.51 6.77
CA CYS A 126 -10.14 -17.14 6.96
C CYS A 126 -11.64 -17.12 7.26
N GLU A 127 -12.02 -16.61 8.43
CA GLU A 127 -13.43 -16.43 8.81
C GLU A 127 -14.04 -15.13 8.24
N GLY A 128 -13.20 -14.21 7.75
CA GLY A 128 -13.60 -12.96 7.09
C GLY A 128 -13.34 -12.96 5.58
N GLU A 129 -13.14 -11.78 5.01
CA GLU A 129 -12.67 -11.65 3.63
C GLU A 129 -11.13 -11.68 3.55
N PRO A 130 -10.54 -12.54 2.71
CA PRO A 130 -9.11 -12.52 2.45
C PRO A 130 -8.63 -11.18 1.88
N PHE A 131 -7.45 -10.71 2.31
CA PHE A 131 -6.87 -9.44 1.89
C PHE A 131 -5.43 -9.60 1.38
N ASP A 132 -5.01 -8.66 0.54
CA ASP A 132 -3.72 -8.68 -0.18
C ASP A 132 -2.68 -7.79 0.49
N MET A 133 -3.11 -6.63 1.00
CA MET A 133 -2.26 -5.56 1.50
C MET A 133 -2.76 -5.05 2.85
N SER A 134 -1.86 -4.53 3.68
CA SER A 134 -2.24 -3.94 4.96
C SER A 134 -1.83 -2.47 5.08
N LEU A 135 -2.75 -1.62 5.52
CA LEU A 135 -2.49 -0.20 5.78
C LEU A 135 -2.40 0.01 7.29
N TRP A 136 -1.27 0.50 7.78
CA TRP A 136 -0.99 0.68 9.21
C TRP A 136 -0.83 2.18 9.52
N PRO A 137 -1.92 2.93 9.76
CA PRO A 137 -1.82 4.24 10.38
C PRO A 137 -1.30 4.05 11.81
N THR A 138 -0.12 4.61 12.08
CA THR A 138 0.59 4.45 13.35
C THR A 138 0.77 5.81 14.01
N LEU A 139 0.37 5.89 15.28
CA LEU A 139 0.53 7.09 16.10
C LEU A 139 2.02 7.39 16.32
N GLY A 140 2.47 8.57 15.89
CA GLY A 140 3.84 9.06 16.14
C GLY A 140 4.92 8.35 15.34
N GLN A 141 4.58 7.74 14.20
CA GLN A 141 5.53 7.11 13.28
C GLN A 141 6.49 8.14 12.66
N GLY A 142 6.03 9.38 12.44
CA GLY A 142 6.83 10.50 11.90
C GLY A 142 7.22 10.40 10.41
N GLY A 143 6.97 9.26 9.76
CA GLY A 143 7.27 8.99 8.35
C GLY A 143 6.47 7.80 7.85
N GLY A 144 7.06 7.03 6.93
CA GLY A 144 6.44 5.80 6.43
C GLY A 144 7.43 4.66 6.27
N ALA A 145 6.88 3.46 6.08
CA ALA A 145 7.59 2.28 5.64
C ALA A 145 6.64 1.43 4.79
N GLY A 146 7.05 1.08 3.60
CA GLY A 146 6.22 0.42 2.61
C GLY A 146 6.91 -0.79 1.99
N GLY A 147 6.10 -1.65 1.41
CA GLY A 147 6.60 -2.80 0.67
C GLY A 147 5.49 -3.59 0.01
N ASP A 148 5.83 -4.79 -0.41
CA ASP A 148 4.91 -5.74 -1.05
C ASP A 148 3.85 -6.31 -0.09
N TRP A 149 3.90 -5.93 1.19
CA TRP A 149 2.94 -6.28 2.23
C TRP A 149 1.93 -5.14 2.50
N GLY A 150 2.22 -3.90 2.12
CA GLY A 150 1.44 -2.76 2.60
C GLY A 150 2.21 -1.47 2.84
N GLN A 151 1.58 -0.60 3.62
CA GLN A 151 2.12 0.69 4.01
C GLN A 151 1.90 0.89 5.50
N ARG A 152 2.96 1.23 6.24
CA ARG A 152 2.88 1.83 7.57
C ARG A 152 3.19 3.30 7.44
N VAL A 153 2.31 4.14 7.96
CA VAL A 153 2.41 5.60 7.80
C VAL A 153 2.05 6.29 9.10
N ASP A 154 2.57 7.49 9.29
CA ASP A 154 2.13 8.36 10.36
C ASP A 154 0.64 8.68 10.23
N GLU A 155 -0.10 8.37 11.30
CA GLU A 155 -1.55 8.54 11.37
C GLU A 155 -1.97 9.99 11.10
N GLU A 156 -1.34 10.96 11.78
CA GLU A 156 -1.69 12.37 11.70
C GLU A 156 -1.43 12.90 10.29
N SER A 157 -0.27 12.57 9.72
CA SER A 157 0.08 12.93 8.34
C SER A 157 -0.89 12.34 7.32
N MET A 158 -1.25 11.06 7.46
CA MET A 158 -2.20 10.42 6.55
C MET A 158 -3.60 11.03 6.67
N ILE A 159 -4.12 11.23 7.88
CA ILE A 159 -5.45 11.80 8.09
C ILE A 159 -5.52 13.25 7.57
N SER A 160 -4.48 14.07 7.81
CA SER A 160 -4.44 15.45 7.32
C SER A 160 -4.42 15.56 5.79
N THR A 161 -4.01 14.50 5.09
CA THR A 161 -3.93 14.43 3.62
C THR A 161 -5.01 13.54 3.00
N ILE A 162 -5.96 13.02 3.79
CA ILE A 162 -6.90 11.98 3.34
C ILE A 162 -7.84 12.41 2.21
N ASP A 163 -8.10 13.71 2.05
CA ASP A 163 -8.93 14.28 0.98
C ASP A 163 -8.11 14.82 -0.20
N GLN A 164 -6.77 14.83 -0.10
CA GLN A 164 -5.91 15.30 -1.18
C GLN A 164 -5.87 14.30 -2.33
N GLU A 165 -5.59 14.78 -3.55
CA GLU A 165 -5.46 13.89 -4.71
C GLU A 165 -4.38 12.84 -4.45
N GLN A 166 -3.22 13.26 -3.93
CA GLN A 166 -2.17 12.35 -3.50
C GLN A 166 -1.73 12.63 -2.07
N SER A 167 -1.63 11.57 -1.27
CA SER A 167 -1.02 11.62 0.06
C SER A 167 0.46 11.28 -0.09
N ILE A 168 1.34 12.25 0.16
CA ILE A 168 2.78 12.15 -0.14
C ILE A 168 3.37 10.86 0.41
N ILE A 169 3.17 10.59 1.71
CA ILE A 169 3.75 9.42 2.37
C ILE A 169 3.12 8.14 1.84
N VAL A 170 1.79 8.05 1.77
CA VAL A 170 1.12 6.81 1.30
C VAL A 170 1.52 6.48 -0.14
N ALA A 171 1.55 7.48 -1.04
CA ALA A 171 1.96 7.30 -2.42
C ALA A 171 3.43 6.89 -2.53
N HIS A 172 4.32 7.47 -1.72
CA HIS A 172 5.72 7.07 -1.62
C HIS A 172 5.87 5.61 -1.18
N GLU A 173 5.20 5.21 -0.10
CA GLU A 173 5.27 3.84 0.43
C GLU A 173 4.68 2.80 -0.55
N ILE A 174 3.68 3.18 -1.35
CA ILE A 174 3.18 2.33 -2.45
C ILE A 174 4.27 2.14 -3.53
N GLY A 175 5.11 3.14 -3.79
CA GLY A 175 6.25 3.02 -4.71
C GLY A 175 7.22 1.91 -4.30
N HIS A 176 7.50 1.76 -3.00
CA HIS A 176 8.28 0.63 -2.50
C HIS A 176 7.60 -0.71 -2.76
N GLY A 177 6.27 -0.80 -2.62
CA GLY A 177 5.52 -2.02 -2.96
C GLY A 177 5.55 -2.38 -4.45
N PHE A 178 5.79 -1.41 -5.33
CA PHE A 178 6.09 -1.66 -6.74
C PHE A 178 7.55 -2.08 -6.99
N GLY A 179 8.42 -2.04 -5.99
CA GLY A 179 9.83 -2.42 -6.07
C GLY A 179 10.79 -1.25 -6.28
N LEU A 180 10.36 -0.01 -6.05
CA LEU A 180 11.22 1.17 -6.15
C LEU A 180 12.00 1.39 -4.84
N PRO A 181 13.32 1.63 -4.88
CA PRO A 181 14.07 2.03 -3.70
C PRO A 181 13.93 3.54 -3.44
N ASP A 182 14.44 3.99 -2.29
CA ASP A 182 14.68 5.41 -2.03
C ASP A 182 15.80 5.99 -2.90
N PHE A 183 15.67 7.27 -3.22
CA PHE A 183 16.64 8.08 -3.96
C PHE A 183 17.09 9.33 -3.19
N TYR A 184 17.14 9.25 -1.85
CA TYR A 184 17.34 10.42 -0.99
C TYR A 184 18.76 10.96 -1.10
N GLU A 185 19.75 10.08 -1.23
CA GLU A 185 21.15 10.49 -1.36
C GLU A 185 21.59 10.61 -2.81
N HIS A 186 22.60 11.46 -3.07
CA HIS A 186 23.21 11.56 -4.40
C HIS A 186 23.76 10.21 -4.90
N THR A 187 24.23 9.36 -3.99
CA THR A 187 24.73 8.02 -4.31
C THR A 187 23.64 7.06 -4.75
N ASP A 188 22.39 7.31 -4.39
CA ASP A 188 21.26 6.45 -4.75
C ASP A 188 20.78 6.75 -6.18
N GLN A 189 20.99 7.99 -6.63
CA GLN A 189 20.57 8.50 -7.92
C GLN A 189 21.43 7.91 -9.07
N PRO A 190 20.87 7.78 -10.28
CA PRO A 190 21.63 7.38 -11.47
C PRO A 190 22.67 8.42 -11.92
N ASN A 191 22.39 9.71 -11.75
CA ASN A 191 23.25 10.84 -12.07
C ASN A 191 22.79 12.11 -11.31
N GLU A 192 23.52 13.22 -11.45
CA GLU A 192 23.22 14.51 -10.80
C GLU A 192 21.95 15.18 -11.33
N ASP A 193 21.59 14.92 -12.60
CA ASP A 193 20.42 15.49 -13.29
C ASP A 193 19.16 14.60 -13.12
N PHE A 194 19.10 13.80 -12.05
CA PHE A 194 17.97 12.90 -11.83
C PHE A 194 16.67 13.70 -11.60
N PRO A 195 15.60 13.43 -12.37
CA PRO A 195 14.38 14.22 -12.32
C PRO A 195 13.71 14.15 -10.94
N ALA A 196 12.95 15.19 -10.62
CA ALA A 196 12.12 15.20 -9.41
C ALA A 196 11.13 14.03 -9.44
N CYS A 197 11.04 13.32 -8.33
CA CYS A 197 10.23 12.11 -8.17
C CYS A 197 9.78 11.98 -6.72
N ILE A 198 8.66 11.31 -6.47
CA ILE A 198 8.14 11.10 -5.10
C ILE A 198 9.07 10.20 -4.30
N MET A 199 9.82 9.30 -4.95
CA MET A 199 10.83 8.45 -4.30
C MET A 199 12.09 9.19 -3.83
N LYS A 200 12.18 10.51 -4.06
CA LYS A 200 13.24 11.39 -3.56
C LYS A 200 12.63 12.34 -2.55
N ALA A 201 12.95 12.16 -1.27
CA ALA A 201 12.39 12.93 -0.17
C ALA A 201 12.43 14.44 -0.44
N GLY A 202 11.26 15.09 -0.29
CA GLY A 202 11.11 16.54 -0.48
C GLY A 202 11.21 17.02 -1.93
N SER A 203 11.46 16.15 -2.91
CA SER A 203 11.62 16.57 -4.31
C SER A 203 10.30 16.76 -5.05
N SER A 204 9.24 16.05 -4.65
CA SER A 204 7.91 16.17 -5.25
C SER A 204 6.83 15.74 -4.25
N PRO A 205 5.69 16.45 -4.17
CA PRO A 205 4.54 16.02 -3.37
C PRO A 205 3.64 14.99 -4.10
N THR A 206 3.98 14.63 -5.33
CA THR A 206 3.14 13.77 -6.20
C THR A 206 4.01 12.84 -7.05
N VAL A 207 3.47 11.72 -7.49
CA VAL A 207 4.06 10.84 -8.50
C VAL A 207 4.29 11.64 -9.79
N THR A 208 5.50 11.56 -10.35
CA THR A 208 5.96 12.35 -11.49
C THR A 208 6.31 11.47 -12.70
N PRO A 209 6.65 12.08 -13.87
CA PRO A 209 7.24 11.32 -14.98
C PRO A 209 8.53 10.55 -14.62
N GLY A 210 9.30 11.05 -13.64
CA GLY A 210 10.50 10.38 -13.14
C GLY A 210 10.15 9.07 -12.44
N ASP A 211 9.12 9.09 -11.58
CA ASP A 211 8.59 7.89 -10.94
C ASP A 211 8.03 6.90 -11.96
N GLY A 212 7.26 7.39 -12.95
CA GLY A 212 6.70 6.57 -14.01
C GLY A 212 7.76 5.87 -14.86
N TRP A 213 8.87 6.56 -15.17
CA TRP A 213 10.00 5.94 -15.85
C TRP A 213 10.59 4.80 -15.03
N MET A 214 10.85 5.01 -13.73
CA MET A 214 11.37 3.95 -12.86
C MET A 214 10.41 2.78 -12.73
N LEU A 215 9.11 3.05 -12.57
CA LEU A 215 8.07 2.02 -12.48
C LEU A 215 8.08 1.12 -13.71
N ARG A 216 8.18 1.69 -14.91
CA ARG A 216 8.29 0.93 -16.17
C ARG A 216 9.54 0.06 -16.20
N ARG A 217 10.68 0.53 -15.67
CA ARG A 217 11.92 -0.26 -15.59
C ARG A 217 11.77 -1.47 -14.67
N VAL A 218 11.08 -1.32 -13.55
CA VAL A 218 10.74 -2.45 -12.68
C VAL A 218 9.81 -3.42 -13.41
N PHE A 219 8.74 -2.91 -14.03
CA PHE A 219 7.81 -3.74 -14.79
C PHE A 219 8.50 -4.53 -15.90
N GLU A 220 9.38 -3.91 -16.70
CA GLU A 220 10.17 -4.58 -17.74
C GLU A 220 10.99 -5.77 -17.21
N HIS A 221 11.52 -5.63 -15.99
CA HIS A 221 12.34 -6.65 -15.36
C HIS A 221 11.52 -7.86 -14.90
N ILE A 222 10.28 -7.64 -14.46
CA ILE A 222 9.43 -8.70 -13.87
C ILE A 222 8.30 -9.17 -14.80
N ARG A 223 8.03 -8.47 -15.91
CA ARG A 223 6.90 -8.80 -16.80
C ARG A 223 6.94 -10.20 -17.38
N THR A 224 8.12 -10.82 -17.46
CA THR A 224 8.30 -12.20 -17.92
C THR A 224 7.69 -13.24 -16.95
N ARG A 225 7.35 -12.83 -15.72
CA ARG A 225 6.57 -13.62 -14.77
C ARG A 225 5.10 -13.79 -15.20
N TYR A 226 4.60 -12.91 -16.07
CA TYR A 226 3.18 -12.81 -16.41
C TYR A 226 2.90 -13.35 -17.80
N ASN A 227 1.77 -14.02 -17.96
CA ASN A 227 1.22 -14.40 -19.24
C ASN A 227 -0.15 -13.75 -19.38
N PHE A 228 -0.19 -12.62 -20.10
CA PHE A 228 -1.41 -11.86 -20.40
C PHE A 228 -2.14 -12.43 -21.61
#